data_AF-A0A971DZR4-F1
#
_entry.id   AF-A0A971DZR4-F1
#
_cell.length_a   1.000
_cell.length_b   1.000
_cell.length_c   1.000
_cell.angle_alpha   90.00
_cell.angle_beta   90.00
_cell.angle_gamma   90.00
#
_symmetry.space_group_name_H-M   'P 1'
#
loop_
_entity.id
_entity.type
_entity.pdbx_description
1 polymer ?
#
loop_
_entity_poly.entity_id
_entity_poly.type
_entity_poly.pdbx_seq_one_letter_code
_entity_poly.pdbx_strand_id
1 'polypeptide(L)'
;MAISESVFKKRAKKRSKKRSLLDRFFFFFKWILFLLFSSSLCVVFMYKYINPPITPLMAIRCAEQLSKGEKLILKKDWTRIEEISPNMVKAVIAAEDNLFVTHNGFDKEAIEQAIEYNKKGKKIRGGSTISQQTAKNVFLWPSRSYIRKGLEVYFTFLIEFAWGKERIMEVYLNVIETGKGIYGVEKASFIYFQKSSATLTAGQAALIAAALPSPRRYSITNPGPYMRSRQEQLINLMSKIETLKIEK
;
A
#
# COMPACT_ATOMS: atom_id res chain seq x y z
N MET A 1 -76.82 2.57 -15.55
CA MET A 1 -75.74 2.50 -16.56
C MET A 1 -74.74 3.66 -16.33
N ALA A 2 -73.98 3.61 -15.22
CA ALA A 2 -73.09 4.71 -14.81
C ALA A 2 -71.90 4.24 -13.92
N ILE A 3 -71.39 3.01 -14.14
CA ILE A 3 -70.25 2.46 -13.39
C ILE A 3 -69.00 2.26 -14.28
N SER A 4 -69.12 2.48 -15.59
CA SER A 4 -68.05 2.20 -16.56
C SER A 4 -66.95 3.28 -16.62
N GLU A 5 -67.30 4.57 -16.47
CA GLU A 5 -66.34 5.65 -16.72
C GLU A 5 -65.38 5.95 -15.55
N SER A 6 -65.82 5.77 -14.31
CA SER A 6 -65.00 6.06 -13.12
C SER A 6 -63.89 5.01 -12.91
N VAL A 7 -64.14 3.76 -13.31
CA VAL A 7 -63.16 2.66 -13.28
C VAL A 7 -62.14 2.80 -14.41
N PHE A 8 -62.56 3.28 -15.59
CA PHE A 8 -61.65 3.52 -16.71
C PHE A 8 -60.70 4.70 -16.48
N LYS A 9 -61.17 5.79 -15.84
CA LYS A 9 -60.32 6.96 -15.54
C LYS A 9 -59.27 6.69 -14.45
N LYS A 10 -59.52 5.79 -13.50
CA LYS A 10 -58.51 5.38 -12.49
C LYS A 10 -57.39 4.52 -13.07
N ARG A 11 -57.63 3.77 -14.15
CA ARG A 11 -56.58 2.98 -14.84
C ARG A 11 -55.66 3.81 -15.72
N ALA A 12 -56.10 4.97 -16.22
CA ALA A 12 -55.32 5.81 -17.13
C ALA A 12 -54.29 6.74 -16.44
N LYS A 13 -54.27 6.82 -15.10
CA LYS A 13 -53.35 7.70 -14.35
C LYS A 13 -52.17 6.97 -13.70
N LYS A 14 -51.79 5.81 -14.22
CA LYS A 14 -50.43 5.25 -14.04
C LYS A 14 -49.59 5.60 -15.27
N ARG A 15 -49.47 6.89 -15.58
CA ARG A 15 -48.48 7.37 -16.55
C ARG A 15 -47.12 6.96 -15.99
N SER A 16 -46.53 5.91 -16.56
CA SER A 16 -45.13 5.58 -16.38
C SER A 16 -44.34 6.87 -16.61
N LYS A 17 -43.79 7.48 -15.55
CA LYS A 17 -42.80 8.56 -15.71
C LYS A 17 -41.67 7.95 -16.54
N LYS A 18 -41.64 8.23 -17.86
CA LYS A 18 -40.50 7.88 -18.70
C LYS A 18 -39.30 8.55 -18.04
N ARG A 19 -38.40 7.74 -17.47
CA ARG A 19 -37.16 8.23 -16.82
C ARG A 19 -36.49 9.21 -17.77
N SER A 20 -36.25 10.43 -17.28
CA SER A 20 -35.57 11.49 -18.02
C SER A 20 -34.19 11.00 -18.49
N LEU A 21 -33.63 11.59 -19.55
CA LEU A 21 -32.25 11.32 -19.96
C LEU A 21 -31.27 11.51 -18.78
N LEU A 22 -31.55 12.48 -17.90
CA LEU A 22 -30.83 12.69 -16.65
C LEU A 22 -30.98 11.50 -15.68
N ASP A 23 -32.17 10.94 -15.52
CA ASP A 23 -32.39 9.76 -14.67
C ASP A 23 -31.65 8.53 -15.20
N ARG A 24 -31.55 8.38 -16.52
CA ARG A 24 -30.76 7.32 -17.16
C ARG A 24 -29.26 7.53 -16.95
N PHE A 25 -28.78 8.77 -17.08
CA PHE A 25 -27.39 9.12 -16.80
C PHE A 25 -27.03 8.85 -15.33
N PHE A 26 -27.83 9.32 -14.37
CA PHE A 26 -27.60 9.06 -12.95
C PHE A 26 -27.67 7.57 -12.61
N PHE A 27 -28.58 6.81 -13.24
CA PHE A 27 -28.62 5.36 -13.08
C PHE A 27 -27.35 4.69 -13.59
N PHE A 28 -26.90 5.05 -14.80
CA PHE A 28 -25.66 4.52 -15.37
C PHE A 28 -24.42 4.90 -14.55
N PHE A 29 -24.32 6.15 -14.10
CA PHE A 29 -23.24 6.62 -13.24
C PHE A 29 -23.20 5.86 -11.90
N LYS A 30 -24.36 5.66 -11.26
CA LYS A 30 -24.46 4.83 -10.05
C LYS A 30 -24.01 3.39 -10.30
N TRP A 31 -24.39 2.82 -11.44
CA TRP A 31 -23.94 1.49 -11.85
C TRP A 31 -22.43 1.42 -12.05
N ILE A 32 -21.81 2.41 -12.69
CA ILE A 32 -20.35 2.49 -12.81
C ILE A 32 -19.70 2.55 -11.44
N LEU A 33 -20.16 3.43 -10.54
CA LEU A 33 -19.60 3.53 -9.19
C LEU A 33 -19.76 2.23 -8.40
N PHE A 34 -20.92 1.57 -8.52
CA PHE A 34 -21.15 0.27 -7.91
C PHE A 34 -20.18 -0.78 -8.45
N LEU A 35 -20.03 -0.88 -9.78
CA LEU A 35 -19.09 -1.82 -10.40
C LEU A 35 -17.64 -1.55 -9.97
N LEU A 36 -17.22 -0.28 -9.93
CA LEU A 36 -15.88 0.09 -9.45
C LEU A 36 -15.68 -0.33 -7.99
N PHE A 37 -16.63 -0.02 -7.11
CA PHE A 37 -16.58 -0.41 -5.71
C PHE A 37 -16.58 -1.94 -5.51
N SER A 38 -17.48 -2.65 -6.18
CA SER A 38 -17.53 -4.12 -6.10
C SER A 38 -16.25 -4.76 -6.65
N SER A 39 -15.70 -4.22 -7.74
CA SER A 39 -14.44 -4.69 -8.31
C SER A 39 -13.26 -4.45 -7.36
N SER A 40 -13.17 -3.28 -6.70
CA SER A 40 -12.11 -3.00 -5.74
C SER A 40 -12.19 -3.91 -4.51
N LEU A 41 -13.40 -4.18 -4.00
CA LEU A 41 -13.58 -5.17 -2.93
C LEU A 41 -13.11 -6.56 -3.39
N CYS A 42 -13.55 -7.01 -4.57
CA CYS A 42 -13.18 -8.30 -5.12
C CYS A 42 -11.65 -8.46 -5.21
N VAL A 43 -10.94 -7.44 -5.73
CA VAL A 43 -9.48 -7.47 -5.84
C VAL A 43 -8.82 -7.50 -4.46
N VAL A 44 -9.29 -6.70 -3.49
CA VAL A 44 -8.72 -6.72 -2.13
C VAL A 44 -8.90 -8.10 -1.49
N PHE A 45 -10.09 -8.68 -1.52
CA PHE A 45 -10.34 -10.00 -0.95
C PHE A 45 -9.56 -11.11 -1.67
N MET A 46 -9.41 -11.01 -2.99
CA MET A 46 -8.58 -11.93 -3.77
C MET A 46 -7.11 -11.85 -3.37
N TYR A 47 -6.57 -10.64 -3.21
CA TYR A 47 -5.18 -10.41 -2.82
C TYR A 47 -4.85 -10.75 -1.37
N LYS A 48 -5.86 -11.05 -0.55
CA LYS A 48 -5.66 -11.73 0.73
C LYS A 48 -4.96 -13.08 0.54
N TYR A 49 -5.36 -13.84 -0.48
CA TYR A 49 -4.90 -15.21 -0.72
C TYR A 49 -3.94 -15.33 -1.91
N ILE A 50 -4.03 -14.41 -2.86
CA ILE A 50 -3.24 -14.43 -4.10
C ILE A 50 -2.24 -13.28 -4.08
N ASN A 51 -0.99 -13.56 -4.44
CA ASN A 51 0.08 -12.58 -4.44
C ASN A 51 -0.12 -11.57 -5.58
N PRO A 52 -0.04 -10.25 -5.33
CA PRO A 52 -0.10 -9.25 -6.40
C PRO A 52 1.02 -9.48 -7.42
N PRO A 53 0.71 -9.85 -8.67
CA PRO A 53 1.75 -10.20 -9.64
C PRO A 53 2.53 -8.97 -10.09
N ILE A 54 1.81 -7.87 -10.35
CA ILE A 54 2.33 -6.56 -10.75
C ILE A 54 1.49 -5.51 -10.01
N THR A 55 2.13 -4.41 -9.62
CA THR A 55 1.43 -3.27 -9.02
C THR A 55 1.42 -2.06 -9.98
N PRO A 56 0.50 -1.09 -9.80
CA PRO A 56 0.49 0.12 -10.61
C PRO A 56 1.81 0.89 -10.53
N LEU A 57 2.47 0.89 -9.36
CA LEU A 57 3.80 1.47 -9.22
C LEU A 57 4.79 0.81 -10.18
N MET A 58 4.89 -0.52 -10.19
CA MET A 58 5.81 -1.25 -11.08
C MET A 58 5.52 -0.97 -12.55
N ALA A 59 4.25 -0.98 -12.95
CA ALA A 59 3.83 -0.71 -14.33
C ALA A 59 4.22 0.72 -14.77
N ILE A 60 3.95 1.72 -13.92
CA ILE A 60 4.31 3.11 -14.20
C ILE A 60 5.83 3.28 -14.28
N ARG A 61 6.61 2.62 -13.42
CA ARG A 61 8.08 2.66 -13.49
C ARG A 61 8.63 2.00 -14.75
N CYS A 62 7.99 0.96 -15.25
CA CYS A 62 8.37 0.34 -16.53
C CYS A 62 8.09 1.29 -17.70
N ALA A 63 6.92 1.93 -17.72
CA ALA A 63 6.57 2.93 -18.73
C ALA A 63 7.51 4.15 -18.70
N GLU A 64 7.89 4.63 -17.50
CA GLU A 64 8.88 5.71 -17.34
C GLU A 64 10.25 5.34 -17.93
N GLN A 65 10.70 4.10 -17.73
CA GLN A 65 11.98 3.63 -18.28
C GLN A 65 11.93 3.59 -19.82
N LEU A 66 10.86 3.03 -20.38
CA LEU A 66 10.66 2.97 -21.83
C LEU A 66 10.59 4.36 -22.47
N SER A 67 9.83 5.28 -21.86
CA SER A 67 9.70 6.66 -22.34
C SER A 67 11.02 7.43 -22.32
N LYS A 68 11.97 7.05 -21.47
CA LYS A 68 13.31 7.67 -21.37
C LYS A 68 14.36 6.96 -22.22
N GLY A 69 14.00 5.90 -22.95
CA GLY A 69 14.95 5.05 -23.68
C GLY A 69 15.90 4.28 -22.76
N GLU A 70 15.55 4.11 -21.49
CA GLU A 70 16.36 3.35 -20.53
C GLU A 70 16.13 1.84 -20.70
N LYS A 71 17.13 1.03 -20.32
CA LYS A 71 16.97 -0.43 -20.26
C LYS A 71 15.87 -0.79 -19.26
N LEU A 72 14.92 -1.63 -19.68
CA LEU A 72 13.84 -2.12 -18.81
C LEU A 72 14.39 -3.00 -17.69
N ILE A 73 14.28 -2.53 -16.45
CA ILE A 73 14.65 -3.24 -15.23
C ILE A 73 13.40 -3.41 -14.36
N LEU A 74 12.98 -4.66 -14.21
CA LEU A 74 11.96 -5.11 -13.27
C LEU A 74 12.46 -6.41 -12.62
N LYS A 75 13.05 -6.29 -11.45
CA LYS A 75 13.57 -7.41 -10.65
C LYS A 75 12.71 -7.55 -9.41
N LYS A 76 12.01 -8.67 -9.30
CA LYS A 76 11.22 -9.03 -8.12
C LYS A 76 11.33 -10.53 -7.86
N ASP A 77 11.18 -10.91 -6.62
CA ASP A 77 10.97 -12.29 -6.20
C ASP A 77 9.95 -12.28 -5.08
N TRP A 78 9.02 -13.23 -5.09
CA TRP A 78 8.07 -13.35 -3.99
C TRP A 78 8.59 -14.39 -3.00
N THR A 79 8.58 -14.05 -1.73
CA THR A 79 8.93 -14.96 -0.64
C THR A 79 7.87 -14.87 0.45
N ARG A 80 7.52 -16.03 1.02
CA ARG A 80 6.54 -16.08 2.11
C ARG A 80 7.10 -15.44 3.37
N ILE A 81 6.24 -14.88 4.21
CA ILE A 81 6.69 -14.15 5.41
C ILE A 81 7.45 -15.05 6.38
N GLU A 82 7.12 -16.34 6.46
CA GLU A 82 7.83 -17.31 7.31
C GLU A 82 9.26 -17.60 6.83
N GLU A 83 9.54 -17.35 5.55
CA GLU A 83 10.84 -17.52 4.89
C GLU A 83 11.65 -16.20 4.88
N ILE A 84 11.11 -15.11 5.43
CA ILE A 84 11.82 -13.84 5.59
C ILE A 84 12.41 -13.78 7.00
N SER A 85 13.66 -13.33 7.13
CA SER A 85 14.31 -13.16 8.44
C SER A 85 13.45 -12.28 9.37
N PRO A 86 13.20 -12.71 10.62
CA PRO A 86 12.51 -11.88 11.61
C PRO A 86 13.20 -10.52 11.85
N ASN A 87 14.50 -10.44 11.59
CA ASN A 87 15.23 -9.17 11.65
C ASN A 87 14.73 -8.17 10.59
N MET A 88 14.38 -8.65 9.40
CA MET A 88 13.85 -7.79 8.32
C MET A 88 12.48 -7.22 8.70
N VAL A 89 11.60 -8.05 9.26
CA VAL A 89 10.29 -7.62 9.78
C VAL A 89 10.47 -6.56 10.87
N LYS A 90 11.30 -6.83 11.87
CA LYS A 90 11.59 -5.88 12.97
C LYS A 90 12.21 -4.57 12.47
N ALA A 91 13.13 -4.66 11.52
CA ALA A 91 13.80 -3.49 10.95
C ALA A 91 12.83 -2.56 10.24
N VAL A 92 11.88 -3.12 9.49
CA VAL A 92 10.84 -2.35 8.78
C VAL A 92 9.86 -1.71 9.76
N ILE A 93 9.39 -2.46 10.76
CA ILE A 93 8.53 -1.90 11.82
C ILE A 93 9.26 -0.75 12.53
N ALA A 94 10.52 -0.95 12.94
CA ALA A 94 11.34 0.08 13.59
C ALA A 94 11.60 1.33 12.73
N ALA A 95 11.66 1.16 11.40
CA ALA A 95 12.02 2.23 10.48
C ALA A 95 10.83 3.06 10.02
N GLU A 96 9.70 2.39 9.76
CA GLU A 96 8.56 2.97 9.07
C GLU A 96 7.35 3.16 9.99
N ASP A 97 7.15 2.29 10.99
CA ASP A 97 5.88 2.20 11.72
C ASP A 97 6.00 1.40 13.03
N ASN A 98 6.49 2.03 14.09
CA ASN A 98 6.81 1.35 15.36
C ASN A 98 5.58 0.70 16.04
N LEU A 99 4.39 1.20 15.77
CA LEU A 99 3.12 0.74 16.35
C LEU A 99 2.32 -0.14 15.39
N PHE A 100 2.95 -0.62 14.31
CA PHE A 100 2.30 -1.40 13.26
C PHE A 100 1.43 -2.54 13.79
N VAL A 101 1.91 -3.26 14.82
CA VAL A 101 1.23 -4.43 15.38
C VAL A 101 -0.02 -4.05 16.17
N THR A 102 -0.08 -2.83 16.74
CA THR A 102 -1.12 -2.43 17.69
C THR A 102 -2.24 -1.58 17.10
N HIS A 103 -1.95 -0.78 16.06
CA HIS A 103 -2.96 0.08 15.44
C HIS A 103 -3.71 -0.61 14.28
N ASN A 104 -4.83 -0.04 13.82
CA ASN A 104 -5.63 -0.56 12.69
C ASN A 104 -5.42 0.27 11.42
N GLY A 105 -4.20 0.28 10.89
CA GLY A 105 -3.79 1.03 9.70
C GLY A 105 -3.45 2.51 9.85
N PHE A 106 -3.77 3.14 10.98
CA PHE A 106 -3.49 4.55 11.22
C PHE A 106 -2.91 4.76 12.61
N ASP A 107 -1.72 5.36 12.66
CA ASP A 107 -1.10 5.83 13.89
C ASP A 107 -1.50 7.30 14.11
N LYS A 108 -2.47 7.51 15.02
CA LYS A 108 -2.98 8.84 15.35
C LYS A 108 -1.90 9.71 15.98
N GLU A 109 -1.08 9.15 16.86
CA GLU A 109 0.00 9.88 17.53
C GLU A 109 1.07 10.31 16.51
N ALA A 110 1.45 9.42 15.60
CA ALA A 110 2.40 9.78 14.54
C ALA A 110 1.82 10.83 13.57
N ILE A 111 0.51 10.79 13.29
CA ILE A 111 -0.17 11.82 12.49
C ILE A 111 -0.12 13.18 13.21
N GLU A 112 -0.48 13.23 14.50
CA GLU A 112 -0.46 14.45 15.31
C GLU A 112 0.96 15.02 15.40
N GLN A 113 1.94 14.19 15.73
CA GLN A 113 3.36 14.58 15.77
C GLN A 113 3.86 15.09 14.41
N ALA A 114 3.46 14.45 13.31
CA ALA A 114 3.82 14.91 11.97
C ALA A 114 3.18 16.27 11.66
N ILE A 115 1.92 16.49 12.03
CA ILE A 115 1.23 17.78 11.85
C ILE A 115 1.93 18.87 12.66
N GLU A 116 2.24 18.64 13.93
CA GLU A 116 2.93 19.60 14.79
C GLU A 116 4.33 19.93 14.29
N TYR A 117 5.08 18.92 13.85
CA TYR A 117 6.41 19.11 13.25
C TYR A 117 6.33 19.95 11.97
N ASN A 118 5.36 19.64 11.10
CA ASN A 118 5.18 20.30 9.82
C ASN A 118 4.69 21.75 9.97
N LYS A 119 3.99 22.09 11.06
CA LYS A 119 3.64 23.49 11.39
C LYS A 119 4.87 24.35 11.74
N LYS A 120 5.92 23.75 12.30
CA LYS A 120 7.09 24.46 12.86
C LYS A 120 8.30 24.49 11.92
N GLY A 121 8.29 23.76 10.81
CA GLY A 121 9.50 23.51 10.01
C GLY A 121 9.33 23.63 8.49
N LYS A 122 10.47 23.78 7.80
CA LYS A 122 10.54 23.74 6.32
C LYS A 122 10.55 22.32 5.75
N LYS A 123 10.86 21.31 6.58
CA LYS A 123 10.97 19.89 6.17
C LYS A 123 9.70 19.16 6.60
N ILE A 124 9.08 18.44 5.66
CA ILE A 124 7.86 17.68 5.92
C ILE A 124 8.25 16.29 6.45
N ARG A 125 7.77 15.92 7.63
CA ARG A 125 7.82 14.54 8.15
C ARG A 125 6.59 13.78 7.68
N GLY A 126 6.81 12.59 7.13
CA GLY A 126 5.73 11.66 6.78
C GLY A 126 5.28 10.88 8.00
N GLY A 127 3.96 10.72 8.15
CA GLY A 127 3.35 9.85 9.16
C GLY A 127 2.51 8.76 8.49
N SER A 128 3.03 8.12 7.44
CA SER A 128 2.31 7.03 6.74
C SER A 128 2.73 5.68 7.28
N THR A 129 1.76 4.90 7.75
CA THR A 129 1.94 3.54 8.29
C THR A 129 2.35 2.54 7.21
N ILE A 130 2.82 1.36 7.60
CA ILE A 130 3.12 0.25 6.67
C ILE A 130 1.88 -0.11 5.86
N SER A 131 0.69 -0.12 6.47
CA SER A 131 -0.58 -0.42 5.80
C SER A 131 -0.93 0.63 4.75
N GLN A 132 -0.77 1.91 5.07
CA GLN A 132 -0.95 2.99 4.09
C GLN A 132 0.02 2.88 2.92
N GLN A 133 1.28 2.55 3.19
CA GLN A 133 2.28 2.37 2.15
C GLN A 133 1.99 1.14 1.27
N THR A 134 1.51 0.06 1.88
CA THR A 134 1.06 -1.15 1.17
C THR A 134 -0.12 -0.84 0.26
N ALA A 135 -1.16 -0.20 0.80
CA ALA A 135 -2.33 0.22 0.02
C ALA A 135 -1.95 1.12 -1.17
N LYS A 136 -1.08 2.10 -0.91
CA LYS A 136 -0.53 3.01 -1.94
C LYS A 136 0.22 2.24 -3.04
N ASN A 137 1.08 1.29 -2.68
CA ASN A 137 1.93 0.61 -3.65
C ASN A 137 1.20 -0.48 -4.42
N VAL A 138 0.21 -1.16 -3.82
CA VAL A 138 -0.53 -2.28 -4.43
C VAL A 138 -1.68 -1.80 -5.32
N PHE A 139 -2.44 -0.79 -4.88
CA PHE A 139 -3.70 -0.41 -5.55
C PHE A 139 -3.66 0.94 -6.25
N LEU A 140 -2.69 1.80 -5.92
CA LEU A 140 -2.69 3.20 -6.34
C LEU A 140 -1.44 3.57 -7.14
N TRP A 141 -1.49 4.76 -7.72
CA TRP A 141 -0.41 5.35 -8.49
C TRP A 141 0.38 6.38 -7.67
N PRO A 142 1.68 6.61 -7.99
CA PRO A 142 2.50 7.61 -7.32
C PRO A 142 2.05 9.03 -7.70
N SER A 143 1.23 9.65 -6.86
CA SER A 143 0.75 11.03 -7.04
C SER A 143 0.63 11.75 -5.68
N ARG A 144 0.67 13.08 -5.70
CA ARG A 144 0.43 13.93 -4.51
C ARG A 144 -0.88 14.70 -4.68
N SER A 145 -2.01 14.05 -4.44
CA SER A 145 -3.33 14.68 -4.44
C SER A 145 -4.19 14.22 -3.26
N TYR A 146 -5.11 15.08 -2.81
CA TYR A 146 -6.06 14.75 -1.74
C TYR A 146 -6.99 13.62 -2.14
N ILE A 147 -7.42 13.56 -3.40
CA ILE A 147 -8.25 12.46 -3.93
C ILE A 147 -7.52 11.13 -3.79
N ARG A 148 -6.26 11.07 -4.23
CA ARG A 148 -5.43 9.86 -4.11
C ARG A 148 -5.19 9.50 -2.63
N LYS A 149 -5.01 10.48 -1.75
CA LYS A 149 -4.88 10.23 -0.31
C LYS A 149 -6.19 9.70 0.30
N GLY A 150 -7.35 10.15 -0.17
CA GLY A 150 -8.65 9.60 0.22
C GLY A 150 -8.81 8.13 -0.21
N LEU A 151 -8.40 7.79 -1.44
CA LEU A 151 -8.36 6.40 -1.89
C LEU A 151 -7.37 5.54 -1.08
N GLU A 152 -6.23 6.12 -0.68
CA GLU A 152 -5.26 5.43 0.18
C GLU A 152 -5.88 5.09 1.53
N VAL A 153 -6.62 6.02 2.14
CA VAL A 153 -7.36 5.77 3.39
C VAL A 153 -8.39 4.65 3.20
N TYR A 154 -9.16 4.69 2.11
CA TYR A 154 -10.14 3.65 1.77
C TYR A 154 -9.51 2.26 1.63
N PHE A 155 -8.45 2.11 0.84
CA PHE A 155 -7.78 0.82 0.67
C PHE A 155 -7.05 0.36 1.93
N THR A 156 -6.49 1.29 2.72
CA THR A 156 -5.88 0.96 4.02
C THR A 156 -6.89 0.31 4.95
N PHE A 157 -8.09 0.88 5.05
CA PHE A 157 -9.17 0.29 5.84
C PHE A 157 -9.55 -1.10 5.34
N LEU A 158 -9.68 -1.28 4.01
CA LEU A 158 -10.05 -2.58 3.46
C LEU A 158 -9.00 -3.66 3.71
N ILE A 159 -7.71 -3.37 3.57
CA ILE A 159 -6.67 -4.38 3.82
C ILE A 159 -6.51 -4.69 5.31
N GLU A 160 -6.64 -3.70 6.19
CA GLU A 160 -6.62 -3.93 7.64
C GLU A 160 -7.79 -4.81 8.08
N PHE A 161 -8.96 -4.60 7.48
CA PHE A 161 -10.13 -5.44 7.72
C PHE A 161 -9.97 -6.85 7.15
N ALA A 162 -9.46 -6.99 5.92
CA ALA A 162 -9.48 -8.26 5.21
C ALA A 162 -8.25 -9.14 5.47
N TRP A 163 -7.04 -8.57 5.49
CA TRP A 163 -5.78 -9.33 5.34
C TRP A 163 -5.15 -9.74 6.67
N GLY A 164 -5.30 -8.94 7.73
CA GLY A 164 -4.53 -9.12 8.97
C GLY A 164 -3.08 -8.66 8.83
N LYS A 165 -2.39 -8.49 9.97
CA LYS A 165 -1.06 -7.86 10.04
C LYS A 165 0.03 -8.65 9.32
N GLU A 166 -0.01 -9.97 9.46
CA GLU A 166 0.95 -10.86 8.83
C GLU A 166 0.93 -10.73 7.31
N ARG A 167 -0.25 -10.86 6.68
CA ARG A 167 -0.39 -10.72 5.23
C ARG A 167 -0.09 -9.31 4.73
N ILE A 168 -0.44 -8.26 5.50
CA ILE A 168 -0.04 -6.88 5.15
C ILE A 168 1.48 -6.75 5.10
N MET A 169 2.18 -7.25 6.13
CA MET A 169 3.64 -7.23 6.18
C MET A 169 4.26 -8.04 5.05
N GLU A 170 3.73 -9.24 4.76
CA GLU A 170 4.20 -10.07 3.66
C GLU A 170 4.10 -9.34 2.31
N VAL A 171 2.92 -8.78 2.01
CA VAL A 171 2.71 -8.05 0.76
C VAL A 171 3.64 -6.84 0.72
N TYR A 172 3.73 -6.06 1.80
CA TYR A 172 4.63 -4.91 1.91
C TYR A 172 6.07 -5.28 1.54
N LEU A 173 6.62 -6.29 2.19
CA LEU A 173 8.01 -6.73 2.02
C LEU A 173 8.28 -7.28 0.61
N ASN A 174 7.25 -7.73 -0.11
CA ASN A 174 7.38 -8.23 -1.48
C ASN A 174 7.15 -7.16 -2.55
N VAL A 175 6.37 -6.10 -2.27
CA VAL A 175 6.04 -5.06 -3.26
C VAL A 175 6.85 -3.77 -3.12
N ILE A 176 7.49 -3.55 -1.97
CA ILE A 176 8.24 -2.32 -1.71
C ILE A 176 9.44 -2.19 -2.67
N GLU A 177 9.66 -0.98 -3.19
CA GLU A 177 10.81 -0.66 -4.02
C GLU A 177 12.04 -0.47 -3.13
N THR A 178 13.08 -1.29 -3.34
CA THR A 178 14.33 -1.27 -2.56
C THR A 178 15.50 -0.69 -3.34
N GLY A 179 15.32 -0.47 -4.65
CA GLY A 179 16.28 0.17 -5.55
C GLY A 179 15.66 0.45 -6.92
N LYS A 180 16.40 1.05 -7.85
CA LYS A 180 15.90 1.33 -9.21
C LYS A 180 15.48 0.03 -9.91
N GLY A 181 14.17 -0.19 -10.03
CA GLY A 181 13.61 -1.39 -10.67
C GLY A 181 13.76 -2.67 -9.85
N ILE A 182 14.07 -2.57 -8.56
CA ILE A 182 14.21 -3.70 -7.64
C ILE A 182 13.07 -3.62 -6.62
N TYR A 183 12.29 -4.70 -6.55
CA TYR A 183 11.13 -4.82 -5.68
C TYR A 183 11.23 -6.07 -4.84
N GLY A 184 10.79 -5.93 -3.59
CA GLY A 184 10.79 -7.01 -2.63
C GLY A 184 12.13 -7.22 -1.93
N VAL A 185 12.08 -7.72 -0.70
CA VAL A 185 13.26 -7.94 0.14
C VAL A 185 14.09 -9.15 -0.29
N GLU A 186 13.47 -10.19 -0.85
CA GLU A 186 14.24 -11.36 -1.33
C GLU A 186 15.17 -10.97 -2.46
N LYS A 187 14.63 -10.30 -3.50
CA LYS A 187 15.45 -9.86 -4.62
C LYS A 187 16.49 -8.82 -4.19
N ALA A 188 16.14 -7.93 -3.26
CA ALA A 188 17.10 -7.00 -2.66
C ALA A 188 18.26 -7.72 -1.96
N SER A 189 17.96 -8.75 -1.17
CA SER A 189 18.96 -9.52 -0.41
C SER A 189 19.96 -10.20 -1.32
N PHE A 190 19.50 -10.80 -2.42
CA PHE A 190 20.40 -11.38 -3.43
C PHE A 190 21.26 -10.32 -4.12
N ILE A 191 20.68 -9.18 -4.49
CA ILE A 191 21.42 -8.13 -5.21
C ILE A 191 22.47 -7.47 -4.32
N TYR A 192 22.14 -7.17 -3.07
CA TYR A 192 23.01 -6.37 -2.19
C TYR A 192 23.95 -7.21 -1.35
N PHE A 193 23.57 -8.44 -0.99
CA PHE A 193 24.30 -9.27 -0.04
C PHE A 193 24.58 -10.69 -0.54
N GLN A 194 24.09 -11.07 -1.72
CA GLN A 194 24.24 -12.42 -2.30
C GLN A 194 23.71 -13.53 -1.38
N LYS A 195 22.61 -13.25 -0.67
CA LYS A 195 21.99 -14.16 0.30
C LYS A 195 20.47 -14.11 0.18
N SER A 196 19.81 -15.19 0.61
CA SER A 196 18.35 -15.20 0.80
C SER A 196 17.94 -14.29 1.96
N SER A 197 16.76 -13.67 1.86
CA SER A 197 16.22 -12.80 2.91
C SER A 197 15.99 -13.54 4.23
N ALA A 198 15.84 -14.87 4.20
CA ALA A 198 15.79 -15.75 5.38
C ALA A 198 17.00 -15.58 6.31
N THR A 199 18.17 -15.26 5.73
CA THR A 199 19.47 -15.24 6.43
C THR A 199 20.00 -13.84 6.73
N LEU A 200 19.18 -12.80 6.53
CA LEU A 200 19.59 -11.43 6.81
C LEU A 200 19.96 -11.24 8.28
N THR A 201 21.15 -10.72 8.51
CA THR A 201 21.57 -10.26 9.83
C THR A 201 20.81 -8.99 10.22
N ALA A 202 20.78 -8.65 11.51
CA ALA A 202 20.17 -7.41 11.99
C ALA A 202 20.74 -6.17 11.29
N GLY A 203 22.06 -6.14 11.06
CA GLY A 203 22.70 -5.04 10.34
C GLY A 203 22.26 -4.94 8.87
N GLN A 204 22.19 -6.06 8.15
CA GLN A 204 21.74 -6.06 6.75
C GLN A 204 20.27 -5.66 6.62
N ALA A 205 19.41 -6.18 7.49
CA ALA A 205 18.00 -5.83 7.58
C ALA A 205 17.80 -4.33 7.88
N ALA A 206 18.50 -3.81 8.90
CA ALA A 206 18.48 -2.40 9.25
C ALA A 206 18.93 -1.50 8.10
N LEU A 207 19.91 -1.93 7.31
CA LEU A 207 20.41 -1.14 6.19
C LEU A 207 19.43 -1.08 5.02
N ILE A 208 18.76 -2.20 4.70
CA ILE A 208 17.64 -2.21 3.74
C ILE A 208 16.54 -1.27 4.23
N ALA A 209 16.12 -1.40 5.49
CA ALA A 209 15.05 -0.58 6.06
C ALA A 209 15.40 0.92 6.08
N ALA A 210 16.66 1.28 6.38
CA ALA A 210 17.14 2.66 6.34
C ALA A 210 17.05 3.30 4.94
N ALA A 211 17.09 2.50 3.88
CA ALA A 211 17.05 2.99 2.50
C ALA A 211 15.62 3.25 1.97
N LEU A 212 14.60 2.62 2.56
CA LEU A 212 13.20 2.66 2.10
C LEU A 212 12.59 4.06 1.94
N PRO A 213 12.96 5.09 2.73
CA PRO A 213 12.44 6.45 2.50
C PRO A 213 12.90 7.07 1.17
N SER A 214 14.00 6.61 0.59
CA SER A 214 14.52 7.07 -0.70
C SER A 214 15.41 6.00 -1.36
N PRO A 215 14.82 4.88 -1.83
CA PRO A 215 15.55 3.67 -2.22
C PRO A 215 16.41 3.84 -3.48
N ARG A 216 16.10 4.87 -4.29
CA ARG A 216 16.88 5.22 -5.49
C ARG A 216 18.04 6.18 -5.21
N ARG A 217 18.09 6.78 -4.01
CA ARG A 217 19.12 7.75 -3.61
C ARG A 217 20.09 7.17 -2.60
N TYR A 218 19.61 6.35 -1.67
CA TYR A 218 20.45 5.74 -0.66
C TYR A 218 21.12 4.47 -1.17
N SER A 219 22.42 4.37 -0.92
CA SER A 219 23.21 3.18 -1.27
C SER A 219 23.22 2.20 -0.10
N ILE A 220 22.80 0.96 -0.36
CA ILE A 220 22.87 -0.15 0.60
C ILE A 220 24.26 -0.80 0.57
N THR A 221 24.92 -0.87 -0.60
CA THR A 221 26.23 -1.53 -0.74
C THR A 221 27.39 -0.64 -0.31
N ASN A 222 27.27 0.68 -0.46
CA ASN A 222 28.27 1.64 0.00
C ASN A 222 27.57 2.78 0.78
N PRO A 223 27.12 2.53 2.01
CA PRO A 223 26.36 3.50 2.78
C PRO A 223 27.23 4.70 3.17
N GLY A 224 26.69 5.91 3.03
CA GLY A 224 27.32 7.11 3.58
C GLY A 224 27.21 7.21 5.11
N PRO A 225 27.79 8.24 5.74
CA PRO A 225 27.73 8.44 7.18
C PRO A 225 26.32 8.48 7.75
N TYR A 226 25.40 9.16 7.06
CA TYR A 226 23.98 9.23 7.45
C TYR A 226 23.33 7.84 7.51
N MET A 227 23.57 7.01 6.48
CA MET A 227 22.99 5.67 6.40
C MET A 227 23.53 4.75 7.50
N ARG A 228 24.84 4.82 7.80
CA ARG A 228 25.45 4.08 8.92
C ARG A 228 24.86 4.48 10.27
N SER A 229 24.76 5.79 10.52
CA SER A 229 24.15 6.30 11.75
C SER A 229 22.68 5.85 11.87
N ARG A 230 21.93 5.89 10.77
CA ARG A 230 20.54 5.41 10.76
C ARG A 230 20.45 3.90 10.98
N GLN A 231 21.35 3.12 10.39
CA GLN A 231 21.43 1.67 10.59
C GLN A 231 21.65 1.33 12.07
N GLU A 232 22.60 1.97 12.75
CA GLU A 232 22.86 1.77 14.18
C GLU A 232 21.66 2.13 15.05
N GLN A 233 21.00 3.26 14.75
CA GLN A 233 19.75 3.65 15.41
C GLN A 233 18.67 2.57 15.26
N LEU A 234 18.49 2.02 14.04
CA LEU A 234 17.51 0.98 13.78
C LEU A 234 17.83 -0.31 14.50
N ILE A 235 19.09 -0.75 14.52
CA ILE A 235 19.51 -1.95 15.29
C ILE A 235 19.13 -1.81 16.76
N ASN A 236 19.34 -0.63 17.35
CA ASN A 236 18.97 -0.34 18.74
C ASN A 236 17.45 -0.27 18.96
N LEU A 237 16.68 0.17 17.96
CA LEU A 237 15.22 0.20 18.05
C LEU A 237 14.61 -1.19 17.86
N MET A 238 15.16 -2.03 16.99
CA MET A 238 14.67 -3.37 16.70
C MET A 238 14.54 -4.27 17.93
N SER A 239 15.37 -4.08 18.95
CA SER A 239 15.29 -4.82 20.22
C SER A 239 14.11 -4.40 21.11
N LYS A 240 13.52 -3.22 20.84
CA LYS A 240 12.41 -2.63 21.60
C LYS A 240 11.05 -2.79 20.89
N ILE A 241 11.06 -3.29 19.65
CA ILE A 241 9.85 -3.44 18.83
C ILE A 241 9.10 -4.71 19.21
N GLU A 242 7.77 -4.59 19.30
CA GLU A 242 6.88 -5.72 19.46
C GLU A 242 7.00 -6.67 18.26
N THR A 243 7.12 -7.97 18.55
CA THR A 243 7.31 -8.96 17.49
C THR A 243 5.95 -9.30 16.88
N LEU A 244 5.84 -9.11 15.57
CA LEU A 244 4.70 -9.61 14.80
C LEU A 244 4.63 -11.13 14.94
N LYS A 245 3.49 -11.65 15.40
CA LYS A 245 3.24 -13.09 15.42
C LYS A 245 3.03 -13.57 13.98
N ILE A 246 3.79 -14.57 13.59
CA ILE A 246 3.71 -15.22 12.28
C ILE A 246 3.23 -16.64 12.54
N GLU A 247 2.08 -16.99 11.99
CA GLU A 247 1.52 -18.34 12.08
C GLU A 247 2.22 -19.24 11.04
N LYS A 248 2.68 -20.42 11.47
CA LYS A 248 3.37 -21.39 10.60
C LYS A 248 2.43 -22.43 10.04
#